data_AF-A0A920NFC1-F1
#
_entry.id   AF-A0A920NFC1-F1
#
_cell.length_a   1.000
_cell.length_b   1.000
_cell.length_c   1.000
_cell.angle_alpha   90.00
_cell.angle_beta   90.00
_cell.angle_gamma   90.00
#
_symmetry.space_group_name_H-M   'P 1'
#
loop_
_entity.id
_entity.type
_entity.pdbx_description
1 polymer ?
#
loop_
_entity_poly.entity_id
_entity_poly.type
_entity_poly.pdbx_seq_one_letter_code
_entity_poly.pdbx_strand_id
1 'polypeptide(L)' 'MEFYSDMVVIQKNSISATIDTEFGTWLDSHPDVTTFIVVGDCTDLCTYQLAMGIHLRGNAKKYRAASSIASQLCGYL' A
#
# COMPACT_ATOMS: atom_id res chain seq x y z
N MET A 1 22.65 -1.12 -1.14
CA MET A 1 21.59 -1.94 -0.51
C MET A 1 21.41 -1.57 0.96
N GLU A 2 21.67 -0.31 1.34
CA GLU A 2 21.55 0.15 2.74
C GLU A 2 20.13 0.59 3.12
N PHE A 3 19.29 0.98 2.16
CA PHE A 3 17.92 1.45 2.46
C PHE A 3 16.97 0.36 2.98
N TYR A 4 17.34 -0.94 2.85
CA TYR A 4 16.45 -2.03 3.22
C TYR A 4 16.23 -2.11 4.74
N SER A 5 17.20 -1.67 5.55
CA SER A 5 17.05 -1.63 7.01
C SER A 5 15.98 -0.66 7.49
N ASP A 6 15.65 0.34 6.68
CA ASP A 6 14.68 1.38 7.02
C ASP A 6 13.25 1.02 6.56
N MET A 7 13.09 -0.13 5.89
CA MET A 7 11.80 -0.58 5.38
C MET A 7 10.97 -1.25 6.46
N VAL A 8 9.70 -0.86 6.54
CA VAL A 8 8.70 -1.58 7.34
C VAL A 8 8.15 -2.73 6.49
N VAL A 9 8.32 -3.97 6.97
CA VAL A 9 7.78 -5.17 6.32
C VAL A 9 6.50 -5.60 7.02
N ILE A 10 5.38 -5.55 6.29
CA ILE A 10 4.07 -6.03 6.77
C ILE A 10 3.69 -7.25 5.97
N GLN A 11 3.62 -8.40 6.63
CA GLN A 11 3.23 -9.66 6.00
C GLN A 11 1.72 -9.69 5.75
N LYS A 12 1.30 -10.36 4.66
CA LYS A 12 -0.12 -10.55 4.32
C LYS A 12 -0.36 -11.96 3.80
N ASN A 13 -1.53 -12.52 4.12
CA ASN A 13 -2.00 -13.81 3.58
C ASN A 13 -3.24 -13.65 2.68
N SER A 14 -3.44 -12.44 2.13
CA SER A 14 -4.51 -12.08 1.21
C SER A 14 -3.94 -11.26 0.04
N ILE A 15 -4.71 -11.14 -1.04
CA ILE A 15 -4.42 -10.18 -2.12
C ILE A 15 -4.52 -8.73 -1.64
N SER A 16 -5.37 -8.46 -0.63
CA SER A 16 -5.47 -7.15 -0.02
C SER A 16 -4.51 -7.02 1.15
N ALA A 17 -3.69 -5.97 1.12
CA ALA A 17 -2.86 -5.59 2.25
C ALA A 17 -3.64 -4.94 3.40
N THR A 18 -4.94 -4.66 3.23
CA THR A 18 -5.77 -4.03 4.27
C THR A 18 -6.58 -5.01 5.12
N ILE A 19 -6.51 -6.31 4.82
CA ILE A 19 -7.30 -7.36 5.49
C ILE A 19 -6.35 -8.20 6.34
N ASP A 20 -6.62 -8.26 7.64
CA ASP A 20 -5.88 -9.10 8.60
C ASP A 20 -4.35 -8.84 8.57
N THR A 21 -3.98 -7.56 8.54
CA THR A 21 -2.59 -7.10 8.60
C THR A 21 -2.45 -5.90 9.53
N GLU A 22 -1.21 -5.59 9.91
CA GLU A 22 -0.86 -4.40 10.68
C GLU A 22 -0.90 -3.10 9.88
N PHE A 23 -1.22 -3.14 8.58
CA PHE A 23 -1.18 -1.95 7.71
C PHE A 23 -2.13 -0.84 8.19
N GLY A 24 -3.34 -1.21 8.63
CA GLY A 24 -4.31 -0.25 9.14
C GLY A 24 -3.84 0.43 10.43
N THR A 25 -3.28 -0.36 11.35
CA THR A 25 -2.69 0.13 12.61
C THR A 25 -1.50 1.05 12.35
N TRP A 26 -0.64 0.67 11.41
CA TRP A 26 0.52 1.46 11.01
C TRP A 26 0.11 2.82 10.43
N LEU A 27 -0.93 2.87 9.59
CA LEU A 27 -1.47 4.13 9.08
C LEU A 27 -2.04 5.02 10.19
N ASP A 28 -2.59 4.44 11.25
CA ASP A 28 -3.14 5.20 12.38
C ASP A 28 -2.06 5.78 13.29
N SER A 29 -0.90 5.13 13.37
CA SER A 29 0.26 5.67 14.08
C SER A 29 1.08 6.67 13.26
N HIS A 30 0.83 6.78 11.95
CA HIS A 30 1.53 7.70 11.03
C HIS A 30 0.55 8.62 10.28
N PRO A 31 -0.18 9.51 10.99
CA PRO A 31 -1.23 10.34 10.40
C PRO A 31 -0.72 11.40 9.42
N ASP A 32 0.58 11.69 9.43
CA ASP A 32 1.28 12.59 8.51
C ASP A 32 1.49 11.96 7.11
N VAL A 33 1.42 10.64 6.99
CA VAL A 33 1.55 9.93 5.71
C VAL A 33 0.23 10.00 4.94
N THR A 34 0.17 10.93 4.00
CA THR A 34 -1.06 11.25 3.22
C THR A 34 -0.95 10.92 1.74
N THR A 35 0.25 10.70 1.24
CA THR A 35 0.53 10.45 -0.19
C THR A 35 1.21 9.11 -0.35
N PHE A 36 0.69 8.29 -1.26
CA PHE A 36 1.15 6.91 -1.44
C PHE A 36 1.58 6.67 -2.89
N ILE A 37 2.73 6.02 -3.04
CA ILE A 37 3.18 5.41 -4.29
C ILE A 37 3.04 3.90 -4.11
N VAL A 38 2.16 3.28 -4.89
CA VAL A 38 1.87 1.85 -4.79
C VAL A 38 2.57 1.12 -5.92
N VAL A 39 3.53 0.26 -5.56
CA VAL A 39 4.30 -0.58 -6.47
C VAL A 39 4.08 -2.04 -6.10
N GLY A 40 4.11 -2.95 -7.07
CA GLY A 40 4.06 -4.39 -6.82
C GLY A 40 4.53 -5.20 -8.02
N ASP A 41 4.67 -6.50 -7.81
CA ASP A 41 5.06 -7.45 -8.85
C ASP A 41 3.86 -8.22 -9.42
N CYS A 42 3.98 -8.51 -10.71
CA CYS A 42 3.30 -9.59 -11.44
C CYS A 42 1.78 -9.60 -11.61
N THR A 43 0.96 -8.86 -10.86
CA THR A 43 -0.45 -8.63 -11.24
C THR A 43 -1.01 -7.37 -10.61
N ASP A 44 -1.77 -6.60 -11.39
CA ASP A 44 -2.41 -5.36 -10.92
C ASP A 44 -3.40 -5.59 -9.77
N LEU A 45 -3.77 -6.83 -9.43
CA LEU A 45 -4.78 -7.11 -8.43
C LEU A 45 -4.31 -6.75 -7.00
N CYS A 46 -3.11 -7.17 -6.59
CA CYS A 46 -2.61 -6.86 -5.25
C CYS A 46 -2.36 -5.35 -5.08
N THR A 47 -1.79 -4.71 -6.10
CA THR A 47 -1.52 -3.26 -6.13
C THR A 47 -2.82 -2.46 -6.18
N TYR A 48 -3.79 -2.86 -6.99
CA TYR A 48 -5.12 -2.25 -7.05
C TYR A 48 -5.87 -2.38 -5.73
N GLN A 49 -5.88 -3.58 -5.11
CA GLN A 49 -6.53 -3.79 -3.81
C GLN A 49 -5.93 -2.90 -2.72
N LEU A 50 -4.59 -2.75 -2.68
CA LEU A 50 -3.92 -1.83 -1.76
C LEU A 50 -4.29 -0.37 -2.05
N ALA A 51 -4.19 0.07 -3.32
CA ALA A 51 -4.49 1.45 -3.69
C ALA A 51 -5.96 1.82 -3.42
N MET A 52 -6.88 0.91 -3.70
CA MET A 52 -8.31 1.08 -3.42
C MET A 52 -8.58 1.11 -1.91
N GLY A 53 -7.94 0.21 -1.14
CA GLY A 53 -8.06 0.18 0.31
C GLY A 53 -7.60 1.49 0.96
N ILE A 54 -6.46 2.04 0.52
CA ILE A 54 -5.96 3.36 0.95
C ILE A 54 -6.98 4.46 0.59
N HIS A 55 -7.47 4.48 -0.64
CA HIS A 55 -8.41 5.51 -1.10
C HIS A 55 -9.72 5.49 -0.32
N LEU A 56 -10.34 4.31 -0.15
CA LEU A 56 -11.57 4.15 0.63
C LEU A 56 -11.39 4.54 2.09
N ARG A 57 -10.26 4.16 2.70
CA ARG A 57 -9.93 4.55 4.08
C ARG A 57 -9.77 6.08 4.20
N GLY A 58 -9.07 6.71 3.25
CA GLY A 58 -8.92 8.16 3.18
C GLY A 58 -10.27 8.87 3.11
N ASN A 59 -11.17 8.40 2.23
CA ASN A 59 -12.54 8.92 2.12
C ASN A 59 -13.32 8.77 3.43
N ALA A 60 -13.26 7.59 4.06
CA ALA A 60 -13.95 7.33 5.33
C ALA A 60 -13.47 8.25 6.47
N LYS A 61 -12.17 8.57 6.50
CA LYS A 61 -11.57 9.45 7.51
C LYS A 61 -11.52 10.93 7.10
N LYS A 62 -12.05 11.28 5.93
CA LYS A 62 -12.02 12.65 5.33
C LYS A 62 -10.60 13.19 5.11
N TYR A 63 -9.63 12.31 4.85
CA TYR A 63 -8.29 12.70 4.43
C TYR A 63 -8.24 12.89 2.91
N ARG A 64 -7.45 13.85 2.43
CA ARG A 64 -7.06 13.92 1.02
C ARG A 64 -5.94 12.90 0.76
N ALA A 65 -6.29 11.63 0.67
CA ALA A 65 -5.34 10.57 0.32
C ALA A 65 -5.24 10.48 -1.21
N ALA A 66 -4.06 10.82 -1.76
CA ALA A 66 -3.75 10.61 -3.16
C ALA A 66 -2.87 9.35 -3.28
N SER A 67 -3.36 8.33 -3.99
CA SER A 67 -2.58 7.14 -4.35
C SER A 67 -2.25 7.16 -5.84
N SER A 68 -0.97 7.01 -6.15
CA SER A 68 -0.49 6.77 -7.52
C SER A 68 -0.04 5.32 -7.63
N ILE A 69 -0.57 4.59 -8.61
CA ILE A 69 -0.23 3.18 -8.84
C ILE A 69 0.84 3.13 -9.92
N ALA A 70 2.01 2.61 -9.57
CA ALA A 70 3.06 2.28 -10.51
C ALA A 70 3.21 0.75 -10.51
N SER A 71 2.47 0.07 -11.38
CA SER A 71 2.64 -1.38 -11.60
C SER A 71 3.89 -1.59 -12.48
N GLN A 72 4.97 -2.10 -11.89
CA GLN A 72 6.19 -2.36 -12.64
C GLN A 72 6.09 -3.78 -13.24
N LEU A 73 5.70 -3.78 -14.52
CA LEU A 73 5.78 -4.85 -15.52
C LEU A 73 6.28 -6.23 -15.05
N CYS A 74 5.33 -7.15 -14.89
CA CYS A 74 5.47 -8.52 -15.37
C CYS A 74 5.80 -8.45 -16.88
N GLY A 75 7.06 -8.62 -17.28
CA GLY A 75 7.40 -8.55 -18.70
C GLY A 75 8.86 -8.67 -19.12
N TYR A 76 9.84 -8.69 -18.22
CA TYR A 76 11.25 -8.97 -18.56
C TYR A 76 11.96 -9.73 -17.45
N LEU A 77 11.61 -11.02 -17.30
CA LEU A 77 12.48 -12.09 -16.81
C LEU A 77 12.18 -13.35 -17.63
#